data_AF-A0AAE2YHH1-F1
#
_entry.id   AF-A0AAE2YHH1-F1
#
_cell.length_a   1.000
_cell.length_b   1.000
_cell.length_c   1.000
_cell.angle_alpha   90.00
_cell.angle_beta   90.00
_cell.angle_gamma   90.00
#
_symmetry.space_group_name_H-M   'P 1'
#
loop_
_entity.id
_entity.type
_entity.pdbx_description
1 polymer ?
#
loop_
_entity_poly.entity_id
_entity_poly.type
_entity_poly.pdbx_seq_one_letter_code
_entity_poly.pdbx_strand_id
1 'polypeptide(L)'
;MIEMEVLELKKPSRKLTVMVVEKEYDETIRELEVARNGEVELRTPSPAFKEFLKKLVSSAKPDFATEELGDRSPEGKLELAGVFEPLKVPFFTVDIDENAKNYLLHELDTLKEKLKETLKILNELKEKGGREADIDYLTVYAGYLNDELRESTERIKQEIRPAWIVKGILDSAEKVAGSKKELVGVHICSPTHIDEVVKLLEALGVRVEMASMKKEYVIEEAAGGNPTSIKVKVKPVVKGAVGKFPYILFFLTTDEIASPFDICMAYDAGFDTVKPYEAVTPEKAKVIVQDAIFSRGTKGVKYTCFFVSGKDIDKVEDVAEVVKKTMFKPFKTSVVVDPKGAYTTAAAMIAKAEEGLQKVNLGELAGKSCAVFGTGPVGIIAAVLLSKLGCDTVIAEPFEKLSQAYVDSVVNRIKERYGVNVKGVFAPTKIERANIVQNADVVFTAAAAGVRVIDVSIIEKLRKSTLFVDINAVPPSGVEGVESKDDMKEIRQGIYGIGSLAVGDLKYKVEMEMLQDARVSGDGFYEYSYALEKAREILKRKVELVPAFTITVSR
;
A
#
# COMPACT_ATOMS: atom_id res chain seq x y z
N MET A 1 54.42 9.95 -5.17
CA MET A 1 53.06 9.96 -5.74
C MET A 1 52.17 9.29 -4.72
N ILE A 2 51.28 10.04 -4.07
CA ILE A 2 50.26 9.44 -3.21
C ILE A 2 49.21 8.90 -4.17
N GLU A 3 49.07 7.58 -4.26
CA GLU A 3 47.98 6.95 -5.01
C GLU A 3 46.67 7.35 -4.35
N MET A 4 45.86 8.16 -5.04
CA MET A 4 44.54 8.54 -4.57
C MET A 4 43.59 7.37 -4.84
N GLU A 5 43.08 6.75 -3.78
CA GLU A 5 42.17 5.62 -3.90
C GLU A 5 40.83 6.09 -4.49
N VAL A 6 40.42 5.49 -5.61
CA VAL A 6 39.18 5.84 -6.30
C VAL A 6 38.05 4.92 -5.83
N LEU A 7 36.89 5.50 -5.53
CA LEU A 7 35.68 4.74 -5.24
C LEU A 7 35.16 4.07 -6.52
N GLU A 8 35.49 2.79 -6.68
CA GLU A 8 34.97 1.94 -7.75
C GLU A 8 34.48 0.61 -7.16
N LEU A 9 33.17 0.36 -7.28
CA LEU A 9 32.55 -0.87 -6.81
C LEU A 9 32.62 -1.95 -7.89
N LYS A 10 33.46 -2.97 -7.64
CA LYS A 10 33.61 -4.15 -8.51
C LYS A 10 32.88 -5.34 -7.92
N LYS A 11 32.28 -6.16 -8.78
CA LYS A 11 31.71 -7.44 -8.36
C LYS A 11 32.82 -8.30 -7.74
N PRO A 12 32.55 -9.02 -6.64
CA PRO A 12 33.55 -9.87 -6.02
C PRO A 12 33.99 -10.98 -6.99
N SER A 13 35.27 -11.34 -6.93
CA SER A 13 35.83 -12.39 -7.78
C SER A 13 35.32 -13.80 -7.44
N ARG A 14 34.76 -13.94 -6.24
CA ARG A 14 34.27 -15.19 -5.62
C ARG A 14 32.83 -15.02 -5.14
N LYS A 15 32.16 -16.14 -4.87
CA LYS A 15 30.84 -16.07 -4.23
C LYS A 15 31.01 -15.56 -2.80
N LEU A 16 30.29 -14.49 -2.49
CA LEU A 16 30.31 -13.87 -1.18
C LEU A 16 28.91 -13.87 -0.59
N THR A 17 28.81 -14.32 0.66
CA THR A 17 27.63 -14.12 1.51
C THR A 17 28.00 -13.17 2.64
N VAL A 18 27.24 -12.10 2.84
CA VAL A 18 27.46 -11.14 3.95
C VAL A 18 26.25 -11.15 4.86
N MET A 19 26.48 -11.46 6.13
CA MET A 19 25.50 -11.25 7.18
C MET A 19 25.61 -9.81 7.67
N VAL A 20 24.65 -8.97 7.29
CA VAL A 20 24.56 -7.58 7.76
C VAL A 20 23.81 -7.56 9.08
N VAL A 21 24.51 -7.14 10.14
CA VAL A 21 24.02 -7.10 11.51
C VAL A 21 23.69 -5.68 11.89
N GLU A 22 22.42 -5.41 12.16
CA GLU A 22 21.95 -4.11 12.65
C GLU A 22 22.53 -3.81 14.02
N LYS A 23 23.22 -2.67 14.12
CA LYS A 23 23.81 -2.15 15.34
C LYS A 23 22.78 -1.41 16.19
N GLU A 24 23.09 -1.21 17.47
CA GLU A 24 22.19 -0.52 18.40
C GLU A 24 22.27 1.02 18.33
N TYR A 25 23.22 1.53 17.56
CA TYR A 25 23.54 2.95 17.42
C TYR A 25 24.28 3.17 16.09
N ASP A 26 24.29 4.41 15.62
CA ASP A 26 25.02 4.83 14.42
C ASP A 26 26.46 5.26 14.74
N GLU A 27 27.40 4.91 13.86
CA GLU A 27 28.75 5.50 13.85
C GLU A 27 28.73 6.82 13.07
N THR A 28 28.97 7.93 13.75
CA THR A 28 28.89 9.27 13.16
C THR A 28 30.23 9.76 12.65
N ILE A 29 30.18 10.68 11.68
CA ILE A 29 31.28 11.59 11.35
C ILE A 29 30.83 13.01 11.76
N ARG A 30 31.42 13.56 12.82
CA ARG A 30 30.99 14.82 13.46
C ARG A 30 30.88 15.98 12.49
N GLU A 31 31.77 16.06 11.51
CA GLU A 31 31.81 17.14 10.54
C GLU A 31 30.61 17.13 9.57
N LEU A 32 29.91 15.99 9.48
CA LEU A 32 28.67 15.79 8.72
C LEU A 32 27.40 15.93 9.59
N GLU A 33 27.53 16.12 10.91
CA GLU A 33 26.38 16.32 11.79
C GLU A 33 25.91 17.78 11.78
N VAL A 34 24.61 17.98 11.54
CA VAL A 34 23.97 19.29 11.72
C VAL A 34 23.71 19.47 13.21
N ALA A 35 24.27 20.53 13.81
CA ALA A 35 24.31 20.76 15.26
C ALA A 35 23.00 20.36 15.99
N ARG A 36 23.02 19.18 16.64
CA ARG A 36 21.99 18.79 17.61
C ARG A 36 22.45 19.24 18.99
N ASN A 37 21.68 20.15 19.59
CA ASN A 37 21.92 20.61 20.95
C ASN A 37 21.72 19.45 21.96
N GLY A 38 22.80 18.96 22.54
CA GLY A 38 22.81 18.41 23.91
C GLY A 38 22.23 17.01 24.16
N GLU A 39 21.89 16.22 23.15
CA GLU A 39 21.45 14.83 23.38
C GLU A 39 22.64 13.89 23.61
N VAL A 40 22.67 13.21 24.77
CA VAL A 40 23.67 12.18 25.09
C VAL A 40 23.21 10.85 24.49
N GLU A 41 23.72 10.52 23.31
CA GLU A 41 23.47 9.22 22.67
C GLU A 41 24.39 8.13 23.21
N LEU A 42 23.85 6.93 23.44
CA LEU A 42 24.61 5.76 23.82
C LEU A 42 25.41 5.23 22.61
N ARG A 43 26.70 5.59 22.52
CA ARG A 43 27.59 5.22 21.39
C ARG A 43 28.51 4.04 21.69
N THR A 44 28.12 3.18 22.62
CA THR A 44 28.91 2.00 23.01
C THR A 44 28.06 0.74 22.94
N PRO A 45 28.62 -0.39 22.51
CA PRO A 45 27.86 -1.62 22.35
C PRO A 45 27.50 -2.20 23.72
N SER A 46 26.21 -2.49 23.92
CA SER A 46 25.77 -3.05 25.19
C SER A 46 26.34 -4.47 25.40
N PRO A 47 26.52 -4.93 26.66
CA PRO A 47 26.96 -6.29 26.94
C PRO A 47 26.05 -7.36 26.28
N ALA A 48 24.75 -7.08 26.20
CA ALA A 48 23.77 -7.93 25.54
C ALA A 48 24.04 -8.08 24.03
N PHE A 49 24.43 -7.00 23.35
CA PHE A 49 24.80 -7.02 21.93
C PHE A 49 26.12 -7.74 21.70
N LYS A 50 27.13 -7.50 22.54
CA LYS A 50 28.42 -8.23 22.49
C LYS A 50 28.21 -9.75 22.60
N GLU A 51 27.35 -10.19 23.53
CA GLU A 51 27.02 -11.61 23.70
C GLU A 51 26.20 -12.17 22.52
N PHE A 52 25.26 -11.39 21.97
CA PHE A 52 24.53 -11.75 20.76
C PHE A 52 25.48 -11.97 19.57
N LEU A 53 26.39 -11.03 19.31
CA LEU A 53 27.40 -11.14 18.26
C LEU A 53 28.28 -12.37 18.48
N LYS A 54 28.76 -12.59 19.71
CA LYS A 54 29.58 -13.76 20.04
C LYS A 54 28.89 -15.08 19.67
N LYS A 55 27.59 -15.23 20.00
CA LYS A 55 26.79 -16.41 19.63
C LYS A 55 26.58 -16.52 18.13
N LEU A 56 26.25 -15.41 17.46
CA LEU A 56 26.05 -15.36 16.03
C LEU A 56 27.31 -15.81 15.28
N VAL A 57 28.46 -15.22 15.62
CA VAL A 57 29.76 -15.49 14.99
C VAL A 57 30.23 -16.91 15.28
N SER A 58 30.03 -17.41 16.50
CA SER A 58 30.35 -18.81 16.85
C SER A 58 29.55 -19.83 16.03
N SER A 59 28.30 -19.48 15.69
CA SER A 59 27.42 -20.33 14.87
C SER A 59 27.73 -20.21 13.38
N ALA A 60 27.85 -18.98 12.88
CA ALA A 60 28.07 -18.70 11.45
C ALA A 60 29.50 -19.00 10.99
N LYS A 61 30.48 -18.92 11.89
CA LYS A 61 31.92 -19.11 11.63
C LYS A 61 32.39 -18.35 10.38
N PRO A 62 32.19 -17.02 10.34
CA PRO A 62 32.55 -16.23 9.17
C PRO A 62 34.06 -16.21 8.94
N ASP A 63 34.45 -15.98 7.69
CA ASP A 63 35.83 -15.83 7.25
C ASP A 63 36.42 -14.47 7.64
N PHE A 64 35.57 -13.46 7.80
CA PHE A 64 35.95 -12.12 8.26
C PHE A 64 34.75 -11.38 8.86
N ALA A 65 35.04 -10.33 9.60
CA ALA A 65 34.06 -9.39 10.10
C ALA A 65 34.50 -7.94 9.85
N THR A 66 33.53 -7.05 9.65
CA THR A 66 33.76 -5.62 9.42
C THR A 66 32.83 -4.76 10.27
N GLU A 67 33.28 -3.59 10.69
CA GLU A 67 32.46 -2.56 11.34
C GLU A 67 32.77 -1.19 10.75
N GLU A 68 31.78 -0.31 10.70
CA GLU A 68 31.98 1.09 10.32
C GLU A 68 32.94 1.82 11.27
N LEU A 69 33.89 2.62 10.77
CA LEU A 69 34.87 3.30 11.65
C LEU A 69 34.27 4.51 12.39
N GLY A 70 33.55 5.38 11.68
CA GLY A 70 33.12 6.68 12.18
C GLY A 70 34.30 7.62 12.48
N ASP A 71 34.21 8.37 13.56
CA ASP A 71 35.28 9.27 14.05
C ASP A 71 36.35 8.58 14.90
N ARG A 72 36.30 7.25 15.01
CA ARG A 72 37.25 6.49 15.83
C ARG A 72 38.57 6.33 15.08
N SER A 73 39.68 6.28 15.80
CA SER A 73 41.00 6.00 15.19
C SER A 73 41.11 4.49 14.88
N PRO A 74 41.62 4.12 13.69
CA PRO A 74 41.91 2.72 13.34
C PRO A 74 42.89 2.04 14.30
N GLU A 75 43.81 2.80 14.90
CA GLU A 75 44.82 2.35 15.87
C GLU A 75 44.28 2.29 17.31
N GLY A 76 43.06 2.76 17.53
CA GLY A 76 42.39 2.79 18.84
C GLY A 76 41.80 1.45 19.26
N LYS A 77 41.48 1.32 20.55
CA LYS A 77 40.79 0.13 21.06
C LYS A 77 39.34 0.10 20.56
N LEU A 78 39.04 -0.81 19.64
CA LEU A 78 37.69 -1.03 19.13
C LEU A 78 36.91 -1.98 20.04
N GLU A 79 35.80 -1.49 20.59
CA GLU A 79 34.98 -2.20 21.59
C GLU A 79 34.45 -3.56 21.12
N LEU A 80 34.19 -3.74 19.82
CA LEU A 80 33.72 -4.99 19.24
C LEU A 80 34.85 -5.94 18.83
N ALA A 81 36.10 -5.47 18.66
CA ALA A 81 37.22 -6.35 18.29
C ALA A 81 37.41 -7.51 19.28
N GLY A 82 37.20 -7.23 20.59
CA GLY A 82 37.24 -8.24 21.65
C GLY A 82 36.19 -9.35 21.56
N VAL A 83 35.16 -9.21 20.70
CA VAL A 83 34.21 -10.29 20.39
C VAL A 83 34.80 -11.29 19.38
N PHE A 84 35.59 -10.79 18.42
CA PHE A 84 36.09 -11.56 17.28
C PHE A 84 37.48 -12.16 17.54
N GLU A 85 38.34 -11.48 18.30
CA GLU A 85 39.69 -11.95 18.65
C GLU A 85 39.69 -13.37 19.26
N PRO A 86 38.86 -13.70 20.29
CA PRO A 86 38.86 -15.04 20.87
C PRO A 86 38.34 -16.13 19.91
N LEU A 87 37.54 -15.72 18.91
CA LEU A 87 36.99 -16.59 17.87
C LEU A 87 37.91 -16.75 16.66
N LYS A 88 39.07 -16.06 16.65
CA LYS A 88 40.05 -16.05 15.56
C LYS A 88 39.46 -15.64 14.20
N VAL A 89 38.48 -14.75 14.23
CA VAL A 89 37.89 -14.16 13.01
C VAL A 89 38.60 -12.83 12.73
N PRO A 90 39.23 -12.64 11.55
CA PRO A 90 39.79 -11.35 11.14
C PRO A 90 38.72 -10.25 11.22
N PHE A 91 39.05 -9.14 11.89
CA PHE A 91 38.13 -8.03 12.11
C PHE A 91 38.73 -6.74 11.52
N PHE A 92 37.97 -6.05 10.70
CA PHE A 92 38.41 -4.85 9.98
C PHE A 92 37.45 -3.69 10.21
N THR A 93 37.97 -2.47 10.14
CA THR A 93 37.13 -1.27 10.06
C THR A 93 36.98 -0.82 8.62
N VAL A 94 35.80 -0.34 8.26
CA VAL A 94 35.49 0.15 6.91
C VAL A 94 34.81 1.51 7.00
N ASP A 95 35.21 2.47 6.19
CA ASP A 95 34.55 3.77 6.07
C ASP A 95 35.11 4.50 4.83
N ILE A 96 34.76 5.77 4.65
CA ILE A 96 35.39 6.63 3.64
C ILE A 96 36.91 6.65 3.84
N ASP A 97 37.67 6.44 2.75
CA ASP A 97 39.13 6.62 2.77
C ASP A 97 39.51 8.00 3.34
N GLU A 98 40.61 8.08 4.08
CA GLU A 98 40.99 9.31 4.78
C GLU A 98 41.24 10.49 3.81
N ASN A 99 41.85 10.23 2.64
CA ASN A 99 42.09 11.28 1.65
C ASN A 99 40.79 11.74 1.01
N ALA A 100 39.91 10.79 0.67
CA ALA A 100 38.58 11.09 0.13
C ALA A 100 37.71 11.84 1.15
N LYS A 101 37.75 11.45 2.42
CA LYS A 101 37.08 12.14 3.53
C LYS A 101 37.58 13.57 3.64
N ASN A 102 38.89 13.79 3.67
CA ASN A 102 39.48 15.13 3.74
C ASN A 102 39.08 16.02 2.55
N TYR A 103 39.05 15.46 1.34
CA TYR A 103 38.60 16.19 0.15
C TYR A 103 37.12 16.63 0.27
N LEU A 104 36.24 15.70 0.63
CA LEU A 104 34.80 15.97 0.78
C LEU A 104 34.54 16.99 1.90
N LEU A 105 35.24 16.86 3.03
CA LEU A 105 35.11 17.79 4.15
C LEU A 105 35.61 19.19 3.78
N HIS A 106 36.67 19.31 2.99
CA HIS A 106 37.17 20.60 2.53
C HIS A 106 36.14 21.36 1.65
N GLU A 107 35.43 20.64 0.77
CA GLU A 107 34.33 21.23 -0.03
C GLU A 107 33.20 21.74 0.88
N LEU A 108 32.79 20.95 1.88
CA LEU A 108 31.78 21.35 2.84
C LEU A 108 32.23 22.54 3.69
N ASP A 109 33.48 22.57 4.16
CA ASP A 109 34.01 23.67 4.95
C ASP A 109 34.08 24.97 4.14
N THR A 110 34.41 24.88 2.85
CA THR A 110 34.35 26.02 1.92
C THR A 110 32.92 26.58 1.81
N LEU A 111 31.91 25.71 1.72
CA LEU A 111 30.50 26.13 1.71
C LEU A 111 30.08 26.76 3.04
N LYS A 112 30.48 26.17 4.17
CA LYS A 112 30.22 26.70 5.53
C LYS A 112 30.84 28.08 5.72
N GLU A 113 32.07 28.29 5.26
CA GLU A 113 32.76 29.58 5.32
C GLU A 113 32.05 30.64 4.48
N LYS A 114 31.68 30.32 3.23
CA LYS A 114 30.91 31.23 2.35
C LYS A 114 29.55 31.60 2.96
N LEU A 115 28.84 30.63 3.53
CA LEU A 115 27.56 30.85 4.19
C LEU A 115 27.73 31.78 5.40
N LYS A 116 28.74 31.51 6.24
CA LYS A 116 29.05 32.33 7.43
C LYS A 116 29.40 33.77 7.05
N GLU A 117 30.23 33.97 6.02
CA GLU A 117 30.58 35.31 5.54
C GLU A 117 29.35 36.03 4.97
N THR A 118 28.55 35.36 4.15
CA THR A 118 27.31 35.91 3.58
C THR A 118 26.33 36.34 4.68
N LEU A 119 26.12 35.50 5.69
CA LEU A 119 25.25 35.82 6.83
C LEU A 119 25.79 36.99 7.66
N LYS A 120 27.11 37.10 7.81
CA LYS A 120 27.74 38.23 8.49
C LYS A 120 27.47 39.54 7.73
N ILE A 121 27.71 39.57 6.42
CA ILE A 121 27.46 40.74 5.57
C ILE A 121 25.96 41.11 5.60
N LEU A 122 25.09 40.11 5.51
CA LEU A 122 23.63 40.29 5.59
C LEU A 122 23.21 40.93 6.91
N ASN A 123 23.75 40.48 8.05
CA ASN A 123 23.46 41.07 9.35
C ASN A 123 23.96 42.50 9.46
N GLU A 124 25.19 42.78 9.02
CA GLU A 124 25.73 44.15 9.01
C GLU A 124 24.91 45.10 8.13
N LEU A 125 24.42 44.64 6.98
CA LEU A 125 23.57 45.44 6.09
C LEU A 125 22.18 45.70 6.71
N LYS A 126 21.59 44.70 7.37
CA LYS A 126 20.32 44.87 8.09
C LYS A 126 20.45 45.87 9.24
N GLU A 127 21.56 45.84 9.98
CA GLU A 127 21.84 46.77 11.08
C GLU A 127 22.11 48.21 10.59
N LYS A 128 22.77 48.38 9.45
CA LYS A 128 23.16 49.70 8.90
C LYS A 128 22.10 50.33 7.97
N GLY A 129 20.94 49.69 7.78
CA GLY A 129 19.89 50.18 6.87
C GLY A 129 20.30 50.17 5.40
N GLY A 130 20.98 49.09 4.96
CA GLY A 130 21.38 48.89 3.57
C GLY A 130 20.19 48.82 2.60
N ARG A 131 20.46 48.91 1.28
CA ARG A 131 19.39 48.86 0.26
C ARG A 131 18.67 47.52 0.32
N GLU A 132 17.34 47.56 0.27
CA GLU A 132 16.46 46.38 0.34
C GLU A 132 16.82 45.32 -0.72
N ALA A 133 17.11 45.74 -1.95
CA ALA A 133 17.54 44.84 -3.03
C ALA A 133 18.84 44.07 -2.71
N ASP A 134 19.78 44.67 -1.97
CA ASP A 134 21.03 44.01 -1.59
C ASP A 134 20.78 42.99 -0.44
N ILE A 135 19.84 43.30 0.47
CA ILE A 135 19.40 42.42 1.56
C ILE A 135 18.67 41.19 1.00
N ASP A 136 17.78 41.39 0.03
CA ASP A 136 17.03 40.31 -0.61
C ASP A 136 17.97 39.37 -1.38
N TYR A 137 18.91 39.94 -2.15
CA TYR A 137 19.92 39.16 -2.87
C TYR A 137 20.73 38.27 -1.93
N LEU A 138 21.28 38.83 -0.85
CA LEU A 138 22.09 38.09 0.10
C LEU A 138 21.27 37.06 0.90
N THR A 139 19.99 37.32 1.15
CA THR A 139 19.09 36.35 1.80
C THR A 139 18.86 35.14 0.90
N VAL A 140 18.59 35.35 -0.40
CA VAL A 140 18.44 34.26 -1.38
C VAL A 140 19.76 33.50 -1.55
N TYR A 141 20.89 34.21 -1.63
CA TYR A 141 22.21 33.57 -1.77
C TYR A 141 22.59 32.74 -0.52
N ALA A 142 22.31 33.23 0.69
CA ALA A 142 22.49 32.46 1.92
C ALA A 142 21.57 31.23 1.96
N GLY A 143 20.33 31.36 1.48
CA GLY A 143 19.40 30.23 1.34
C GLY A 143 19.96 29.15 0.41
N TYR A 144 20.43 29.54 -0.78
CA TYR A 144 21.11 28.64 -1.73
C TYR A 144 22.31 27.92 -1.09
N LEU A 145 23.22 28.64 -0.44
CA LEU A 145 24.40 28.04 0.20
C LEU A 145 24.02 27.05 1.31
N ASN A 146 22.94 27.33 2.06
CA ASN A 146 22.43 26.44 3.09
C ASN A 146 21.79 25.17 2.50
N ASP A 147 21.03 25.30 1.41
CA ASP A 147 20.46 24.15 0.70
C ASP A 147 21.56 23.27 0.07
N GLU A 148 22.54 23.87 -0.61
CA GLU A 148 23.71 23.19 -1.20
C GLU A 148 24.52 22.45 -0.13
N LEU A 149 24.75 23.07 1.04
CA LEU A 149 25.45 22.46 2.16
C LEU A 149 24.67 21.25 2.70
N ARG A 150 23.34 21.37 2.86
CA ARG A 150 22.48 20.27 3.32
C ARG A 150 22.48 19.12 2.32
N GLU A 151 22.26 19.40 1.04
CA GLU A 151 22.23 18.39 -0.03
C GLU A 151 23.58 17.67 -0.16
N SER A 152 24.68 18.41 -0.12
CA SER A 152 26.03 17.84 -0.16
C SER A 152 26.29 16.94 1.05
N THR A 153 25.87 17.36 2.25
CA THR A 153 26.03 16.58 3.49
C THR A 153 25.20 15.29 3.43
N GLU A 154 23.93 15.38 3.02
CA GLU A 154 23.06 14.20 2.88
C GLU A 154 23.57 13.26 1.80
N ARG A 155 24.05 13.76 0.67
CA ARG A 155 24.66 12.94 -0.38
C ARG A 155 25.87 12.17 0.15
N ILE A 156 26.73 12.82 0.96
CA ILE A 156 27.87 12.13 1.58
C ILE A 156 27.39 11.02 2.52
N LYS A 157 26.40 11.32 3.38
CA LYS A 157 25.85 10.38 4.37
C LYS A 157 25.13 9.19 3.74
N GLN A 158 24.29 9.42 2.75
CA GLN A 158 23.33 8.44 2.24
C GLN A 158 23.81 7.72 0.98
N GLU A 159 24.72 8.30 0.20
CA GLU A 159 25.19 7.71 -1.06
C GLU A 159 26.67 7.35 -1.01
N ILE A 160 27.53 8.32 -0.68
CA ILE A 160 28.98 8.16 -0.80
C ILE A 160 29.53 7.25 0.30
N ARG A 161 29.15 7.48 1.55
CA ARG A 161 29.65 6.69 2.69
C ARG A 161 29.23 5.22 2.62
N PRO A 162 27.95 4.85 2.34
CA PRO A 162 27.57 3.45 2.12
C PRO A 162 28.36 2.78 1.00
N ALA A 163 28.65 3.49 -0.08
CA ALA A 163 29.47 2.95 -1.17
C ALA A 163 30.91 2.65 -0.72
N TRP A 164 31.55 3.53 0.06
CA TRP A 164 32.86 3.27 0.65
C TRP A 164 32.84 2.11 1.64
N ILE A 165 31.79 2.01 2.47
CA ILE A 165 31.58 0.88 3.38
C ILE A 165 31.53 -0.43 2.59
N VAL A 166 30.72 -0.49 1.53
CA VAL A 166 30.63 -1.68 0.66
C VAL A 166 31.96 -2.01 0.01
N LYS A 167 32.70 -1.00 -0.49
CA LYS A 167 34.05 -1.21 -1.01
C LYS A 167 34.96 -1.86 0.04
N GLY A 168 34.98 -1.32 1.26
CA GLY A 168 35.77 -1.87 2.37
C GLY A 168 35.38 -3.30 2.76
N ILE A 169 34.09 -3.66 2.70
CA ILE A 169 33.63 -5.04 2.91
C ILE A 169 34.20 -5.98 1.86
N LEU A 170 34.16 -5.58 0.58
CA LEU A 170 34.65 -6.38 -0.54
C LEU A 170 36.18 -6.52 -0.48
N ASP A 171 36.90 -5.44 -0.19
CA ASP A 171 38.36 -5.46 -0.06
C ASP A 171 38.80 -6.34 1.12
N SER A 172 38.05 -6.29 2.23
CA SER A 172 38.28 -7.17 3.39
C SER A 172 38.07 -8.64 3.03
N ALA A 173 37.03 -8.95 2.24
CA ALA A 173 36.79 -10.30 1.75
C ALA A 173 37.96 -10.81 0.89
N GLU A 174 38.48 -9.99 -0.02
CA GLU A 174 39.61 -10.35 -0.88
C GLU A 174 40.91 -10.57 -0.07
N LYS A 175 41.16 -9.76 0.97
CA LYS A 175 42.30 -9.94 1.88
C LYS A 175 42.31 -11.31 2.58
N VAL A 176 41.13 -11.86 2.90
CA VAL A 176 41.01 -13.16 3.60
C VAL A 176 40.71 -14.34 2.68
N ALA A 177 40.52 -14.10 1.38
CA ALA A 177 39.95 -15.07 0.47
C ALA A 177 40.78 -16.36 0.32
N GLY A 178 42.11 -16.23 0.26
CA GLY A 178 43.03 -17.32 -0.02
C GLY A 178 42.60 -18.16 -1.24
N SER A 179 42.52 -19.48 -1.08
CA SER A 179 42.08 -20.43 -2.12
C SER A 179 40.57 -20.78 -2.07
N LYS A 180 39.80 -20.17 -1.16
CA LYS A 180 38.37 -20.48 -1.02
C LYS A 180 37.57 -19.98 -2.22
N LYS A 181 36.54 -20.73 -2.62
CA LYS A 181 35.61 -20.37 -3.72
C LYS A 181 34.38 -19.61 -3.24
N GLU A 182 34.03 -19.80 -1.97
CA GLU A 182 32.90 -19.15 -1.31
C GLU A 182 33.39 -18.59 0.03
N LEU A 183 32.95 -17.37 0.35
CA LEU A 183 33.31 -16.66 1.58
C LEU A 183 32.04 -16.22 2.31
N VAL A 184 32.13 -16.19 3.64
CA VAL A 184 31.09 -15.68 4.52
C VAL A 184 31.66 -14.53 5.35
N GLY A 185 31.09 -13.34 5.20
CA GLY A 185 31.43 -12.16 6.00
C GLY A 185 30.32 -11.81 6.99
N VAL A 186 30.69 -11.14 8.08
CA VAL A 186 29.74 -10.42 8.95
C VAL A 186 30.05 -8.93 8.87
N HIS A 187 29.04 -8.10 8.62
CA HIS A 187 29.19 -6.65 8.66
C HIS A 187 28.30 -6.06 9.75
N ILE A 188 28.87 -5.37 10.73
CA ILE A 188 28.12 -4.67 11.78
C ILE A 188 27.82 -3.26 11.27
N CYS A 189 26.55 -2.99 10.97
CA CYS A 189 26.11 -1.81 10.22
C CYS A 189 25.27 -0.88 11.09
N SER A 190 25.57 0.41 11.00
CA SER A 190 24.76 1.49 11.57
C SER A 190 23.35 1.45 10.98
N PRO A 191 22.28 1.56 11.79
CA PRO A 191 20.90 1.53 11.30
C PRO A 191 20.63 2.44 10.09
N THR A 192 21.22 3.63 10.06
CA THR A 192 21.06 4.59 8.96
C THR A 192 21.60 4.13 7.61
N HIS A 193 22.62 3.25 7.57
CA HIS A 193 23.24 2.81 6.31
C HIS A 193 22.72 1.45 5.81
N ILE A 194 21.96 0.71 6.62
CA ILE A 194 21.56 -0.68 6.31
C ILE A 194 20.93 -0.81 4.94
N ASP A 195 19.92 0.01 4.64
CA ASP A 195 19.14 -0.15 3.41
C ASP A 195 20.02 0.05 2.16
N GLU A 196 20.88 1.06 2.16
CA GLU A 196 21.76 1.35 1.03
C GLU A 196 22.93 0.35 0.93
N VAL A 197 23.55 -0.05 2.05
CA VAL A 197 24.61 -1.06 2.07
C VAL A 197 24.10 -2.40 1.53
N VAL A 198 22.90 -2.84 1.96
CA VAL A 198 22.28 -4.07 1.48
C VAL A 198 22.02 -3.97 -0.03
N LYS A 199 21.39 -2.88 -0.48
CA LYS A 199 21.06 -2.63 -1.89
C LYS A 199 22.32 -2.67 -2.78
N LEU A 200 23.40 -2.02 -2.37
CA LEU A 200 24.66 -1.99 -3.11
C LEU A 200 25.34 -3.36 -3.16
N LEU A 201 25.37 -4.10 -2.04
CA LEU A 201 25.92 -5.47 -2.00
C LEU A 201 25.13 -6.41 -2.92
N GLU A 202 23.80 -6.37 -2.87
CA GLU A 202 22.94 -7.19 -3.73
C GLU A 202 23.11 -6.85 -5.21
N ALA A 203 23.22 -5.57 -5.56
CA ALA A 203 23.48 -5.12 -6.94
C ALA A 203 24.81 -5.67 -7.50
N LEU A 204 25.79 -5.92 -6.63
CA LEU A 204 27.07 -6.53 -6.97
C LEU A 204 27.04 -8.06 -6.99
N GLY A 205 25.87 -8.68 -6.72
CA GLY A 205 25.70 -10.13 -6.72
C GLY A 205 26.15 -10.82 -5.42
N VAL A 206 26.32 -10.05 -4.34
CA VAL A 206 26.58 -10.60 -3.00
C VAL A 206 25.27 -11.11 -2.40
N ARG A 207 25.30 -12.30 -1.79
CA ARG A 207 24.16 -12.81 -1.05
C ARG A 207 24.11 -12.12 0.32
N VAL A 208 23.01 -11.46 0.66
CA VAL A 208 22.89 -10.75 1.93
C VAL A 208 21.90 -11.45 2.88
N GLU A 209 22.30 -11.60 4.15
CA GLU A 209 21.43 -12.06 5.23
C GLU A 209 21.35 -10.99 6.31
N MET A 210 20.15 -10.63 6.77
CA MET A 210 20.00 -9.63 7.83
C MET A 210 19.88 -10.31 9.19
N ALA A 211 20.60 -9.78 10.17
CA ALA A 211 20.47 -10.16 11.56
C ALA A 211 20.28 -8.91 12.43
N SER A 212 19.32 -8.95 13.34
CA SER A 212 19.17 -7.93 14.38
C SER A 212 18.75 -8.57 15.69
N MET A 213 18.70 -7.80 16.77
CA MET A 213 18.26 -8.29 18.06
C MET A 213 17.16 -7.41 18.65
N LYS A 214 16.14 -8.06 19.23
CA LYS A 214 15.11 -7.38 20.03
C LYS A 214 15.40 -7.58 21.51
N LYS A 215 15.25 -6.51 22.30
CA LYS A 215 15.41 -6.52 23.75
C LYS A 215 14.06 -6.44 24.46
N GLU A 216 13.88 -7.26 25.48
CA GLU A 216 12.83 -7.14 26.50
C GLU A 216 13.52 -6.85 27.84
N TYR A 217 13.10 -5.79 28.53
CA TYR A 217 13.67 -5.40 29.83
C TYR A 217 12.72 -5.81 30.95
N VAL A 218 13.26 -6.42 32.00
CA VAL A 218 12.57 -6.62 33.28
C VAL A 218 13.36 -5.86 34.33
N ILE A 219 12.75 -4.80 34.86
CA ILE A 219 13.36 -3.88 35.80
C ILE A 219 12.73 -4.13 37.17
N GLU A 220 13.56 -4.44 38.17
CA GLU A 220 13.16 -4.55 39.57
C GLU A 220 13.62 -3.28 40.29
N GLU A 221 12.70 -2.51 40.89
CA GLU A 221 12.98 -1.23 41.55
C GLU A 221 12.84 -1.33 43.08
N ALA A 222 13.67 -0.58 43.81
CA ALA A 222 13.51 -0.39 45.25
C ALA A 222 12.51 0.75 45.57
N ALA A 223 11.99 0.76 46.79
CA ALA A 223 11.19 1.86 47.34
C ALA A 223 12.04 3.16 47.39
N GLY A 224 11.98 3.93 46.31
CA GLY A 224 12.86 5.07 46.05
C GLY A 224 13.11 5.35 44.56
N GLY A 225 12.67 4.46 43.66
CA GLY A 225 12.63 4.71 42.21
C GLY A 225 13.94 4.44 41.45
N ASN A 226 14.97 3.91 42.12
CA ASN A 226 16.19 3.45 41.45
C ASN A 226 16.13 1.93 41.18
N PRO A 227 16.51 1.47 39.96
CA PRO A 227 16.57 0.05 39.64
C PRO A 227 17.57 -0.69 40.54
N THR A 228 17.14 -1.78 41.18
CA THR A 228 18.01 -2.71 41.93
C THR A 228 18.56 -3.83 41.05
N SER A 229 17.81 -4.25 40.02
CA SER A 229 18.29 -5.21 39.03
C SER A 229 17.61 -4.99 37.68
N ILE A 230 18.33 -5.18 36.58
CA ILE A 230 17.80 -5.11 35.22
C ILE A 230 18.16 -6.42 34.51
N LYS A 231 17.14 -7.20 34.15
CA LYS A 231 17.31 -8.41 33.32
C LYS A 231 16.95 -8.06 31.89
N VAL A 232 17.89 -8.28 30.96
CA VAL A 232 17.68 -8.06 29.52
C VAL A 232 17.52 -9.41 28.84
N LYS A 233 16.35 -9.66 28.27
CA LYS A 233 16.10 -10.84 27.45
C LYS A 233 16.27 -10.46 25.98
N VAL A 234 17.16 -11.17 25.29
CA VAL A 234 17.52 -10.91 23.89
C VAL A 234 16.88 -11.97 23.00
N LYS A 235 16.13 -11.53 21.98
CA LYS A 235 15.57 -12.40 20.94
C LYS A 235 16.24 -12.08 19.59
N PRO A 236 17.01 -13.01 19.00
CA PRO A 236 17.61 -12.79 17.68
C PRO A 236 16.52 -12.79 16.61
N VAL A 237 16.66 -11.90 15.64
CA VAL A 237 15.78 -11.78 14.47
C VAL A 237 16.65 -11.93 13.23
N VAL A 238 16.57 -13.08 12.57
CA VAL A 238 17.21 -13.30 11.26
C VAL A 238 16.13 -13.12 10.20
N LYS A 239 16.29 -12.10 9.35
CA LYS A 239 15.44 -11.88 8.18
C LYS A 239 16.28 -12.20 6.95
N GLY A 240 15.79 -13.06 6.05
CA GLY A 240 16.38 -13.12 4.71
C GLY A 240 16.19 -11.76 4.06
N ALA A 241 17.27 -11.06 3.74
CA ALA A 241 17.20 -9.80 3.02
C ALA A 241 16.63 -10.10 1.63
N VAL A 242 15.48 -9.53 1.31
CA VAL A 242 14.99 -9.39 -0.06
C VAL A 242 14.33 -8.03 -0.06
N GLY A 243 14.88 -7.09 -0.84
CA GLY A 243 14.22 -5.84 -1.19
C GLY A 243 12.75 -6.13 -1.52
N LYS A 244 11.84 -5.32 -0.99
CA LYS A 244 10.39 -5.54 -1.05
C LYS A 244 10.01 -5.86 -2.50
N PHE A 245 9.50 -7.07 -2.74
CA PHE A 245 8.96 -7.46 -4.05
C PHE A 245 7.93 -6.38 -4.47
N PRO A 246 8.05 -5.74 -5.66
CA PRO A 246 7.07 -4.75 -6.09
C PRO A 246 5.68 -5.39 -6.21
N TYR A 247 4.63 -4.64 -5.90
CA TYR A 247 3.26 -5.06 -6.11
C TYR A 247 2.90 -4.94 -7.59
N ILE A 248 2.69 -6.08 -8.24
CA ILE A 248 2.33 -6.15 -9.66
C ILE A 248 0.88 -6.57 -9.77
N LEU A 249 0.06 -5.78 -10.46
CA LEU A 249 -1.30 -6.13 -10.82
C LEU A 249 -1.37 -6.50 -12.30
N PHE A 250 -1.80 -7.72 -12.59
CA PHE A 250 -2.16 -8.15 -13.93
C PHE A 250 -3.64 -7.90 -14.14
N PHE A 251 -3.95 -6.88 -14.95
CA PHE A 251 -5.32 -6.51 -15.28
C PHE A 251 -5.78 -7.31 -16.50
N LEU A 252 -6.70 -8.25 -16.29
CA LEU A 252 -7.23 -9.15 -17.30
C LEU A 252 -8.63 -8.65 -17.70
N THR A 253 -8.73 -7.98 -18.84
CA THR A 253 -10.03 -7.54 -19.36
C THR A 253 -10.53 -8.46 -20.46
N THR A 254 -11.82 -8.79 -20.44
CA THR A 254 -12.47 -9.48 -21.57
C THR A 254 -12.79 -8.54 -22.74
N ASP A 255 -12.67 -7.23 -22.52
CA ASP A 255 -12.90 -6.21 -23.56
C ASP A 255 -11.67 -6.04 -24.45
N GLU A 256 -11.86 -5.52 -25.66
CA GLU A 256 -10.79 -5.20 -26.61
C GLU A 256 -9.89 -4.04 -26.15
N ILE A 257 -10.38 -3.21 -25.22
CA ILE A 257 -9.67 -2.04 -24.71
C ILE A 257 -9.71 -2.08 -23.18
N ALA A 258 -8.53 -2.01 -22.56
CA ALA A 258 -8.39 -1.89 -21.12
C ALA A 258 -9.00 -0.57 -20.61
N SER A 259 -9.79 -0.67 -19.53
CA SER A 259 -10.44 0.46 -18.88
C SER A 259 -9.41 1.41 -18.27
N PRO A 260 -9.30 2.69 -18.71
CA PRO A 260 -8.40 3.65 -18.06
C PRO A 260 -8.78 3.90 -16.60
N PHE A 261 -10.08 3.85 -16.28
CA PHE A 261 -10.59 4.00 -14.92
C PHE A 261 -10.00 2.95 -13.98
N ASP A 262 -10.11 1.68 -14.34
CA ASP A 262 -9.64 0.52 -13.55
C ASP A 262 -8.11 0.56 -13.39
N ILE A 263 -7.38 0.98 -14.44
CA ILE A 263 -5.92 1.13 -14.41
C ILE A 263 -5.50 2.25 -13.44
N CYS A 264 -6.11 3.44 -13.54
CA CYS A 264 -5.80 4.55 -12.64
C CYS A 264 -6.09 4.18 -11.19
N MET A 265 -7.25 3.57 -10.93
CA MET A 265 -7.61 3.12 -9.58
C MET A 265 -6.63 2.09 -9.01
N ALA A 266 -6.11 1.18 -9.82
CA ALA A 266 -5.09 0.23 -9.37
C ALA A 266 -3.77 0.95 -8.98
N TYR A 267 -3.32 1.95 -9.72
CA TYR A 267 -2.16 2.75 -9.30
C TYR A 267 -2.44 3.52 -8.00
N ASP A 268 -3.59 4.18 -7.90
CA ASP A 268 -4.00 4.92 -6.70
C ASP A 268 -4.13 4.00 -5.46
N ALA A 269 -4.44 2.72 -5.66
CA ALA A 269 -4.47 1.69 -4.60
C ALA A 269 -3.06 1.28 -4.11
N GLY A 270 -1.99 1.75 -4.78
CA GLY A 270 -0.59 1.56 -4.38
C GLY A 270 0.10 0.35 -5.03
N PHE A 271 -0.38 -0.11 -6.19
CA PHE A 271 0.37 -1.06 -7.02
C PHE A 271 1.53 -0.37 -7.74
N ASP A 272 2.71 -0.97 -7.72
CA ASP A 272 3.92 -0.41 -8.36
C ASP A 272 3.86 -0.55 -9.89
N THR A 273 3.14 -1.55 -10.40
CA THR A 273 2.95 -1.77 -11.84
C THR A 273 1.59 -2.39 -12.12
N VAL A 274 0.90 -1.85 -13.12
CA VAL A 274 -0.35 -2.39 -13.65
C VAL A 274 -0.12 -2.82 -15.10
N LYS A 275 -0.20 -4.12 -15.37
CA LYS A 275 -0.03 -4.69 -16.70
C LYS A 275 -1.37 -5.15 -17.27
N PRO A 276 -1.94 -4.45 -18.27
CA PRO A 276 -3.15 -4.89 -18.94
C PRO A 276 -2.90 -6.02 -19.93
N TYR A 277 -3.89 -6.90 -20.03
CA TYR A 277 -4.11 -7.87 -21.08
C TYR A 277 -5.55 -7.72 -21.58
N GLU A 278 -5.71 -7.45 -22.87
CA GLU A 278 -7.01 -7.25 -23.53
C GLU A 278 -7.53 -8.53 -24.21
N ALA A 279 -8.84 -8.55 -24.47
CA ALA A 279 -9.56 -9.65 -25.10
C ALA A 279 -9.18 -11.02 -24.50
N VAL A 280 -9.12 -11.08 -23.16
CA VAL A 280 -8.73 -12.27 -22.41
C VAL A 280 -9.87 -13.28 -22.46
N THR A 281 -9.56 -14.47 -22.95
CA THR A 281 -10.43 -15.65 -22.89
C THR A 281 -10.00 -16.54 -21.72
N PRO A 282 -10.82 -17.52 -21.28
CA PRO A 282 -10.43 -18.46 -20.25
C PRO A 282 -9.10 -19.18 -20.55
N GLU A 283 -8.84 -19.54 -21.81
CA GLU A 283 -7.61 -20.19 -22.25
C GLU A 283 -6.39 -19.27 -22.11
N LYS A 284 -6.51 -18.00 -22.55
CA LYS A 284 -5.45 -17.00 -22.39
C LYS A 284 -5.18 -16.72 -20.91
N ALA A 285 -6.24 -16.60 -20.10
CA ALA A 285 -6.12 -16.37 -18.67
C ALA A 285 -5.32 -17.47 -17.97
N LYS A 286 -5.58 -18.74 -18.31
CA LYS A 286 -4.82 -19.87 -17.78
C LYS A 286 -3.32 -19.74 -18.06
N VAL A 287 -2.94 -19.41 -19.30
CA VAL A 287 -1.53 -19.25 -19.69
C VAL A 287 -0.88 -18.09 -18.93
N ILE A 288 -1.54 -16.93 -18.89
CA ILE A 288 -1.04 -15.74 -18.19
C ILE A 288 -0.85 -16.02 -16.70
N VAL A 289 -1.85 -16.64 -16.06
CA VAL A 289 -1.83 -16.93 -14.63
C VAL A 289 -0.71 -17.92 -14.30
N GLN A 290 -0.54 -19.00 -15.06
CA GLN A 290 0.52 -19.97 -14.83
C GLN A 290 1.91 -19.31 -14.88
N ASP A 291 2.17 -18.50 -15.90
CA ASP A 291 3.45 -17.82 -16.04
C ASP A 291 3.69 -16.82 -14.88
N ALA A 292 2.66 -16.02 -14.58
CA ALA A 292 2.73 -15.01 -13.53
C ALA A 292 2.98 -15.62 -12.12
N ILE A 293 2.30 -16.70 -11.74
CA ILE A 293 2.45 -17.27 -10.38
C ILE A 293 3.79 -17.97 -10.15
N PHE A 294 4.46 -18.48 -11.20
CA PHE A 294 5.77 -19.12 -11.06
C PHE A 294 6.95 -18.13 -11.14
N SER A 295 6.76 -16.98 -11.80
CA SER A 295 7.83 -16.01 -12.08
C SER A 295 8.54 -15.44 -10.85
N ARG A 296 7.93 -15.48 -9.65
CA ARG A 296 8.46 -14.84 -8.41
C ARG A 296 8.69 -15.80 -7.25
N GLY A 297 8.56 -17.10 -7.49
CA GLY A 297 8.68 -18.13 -6.46
C GLY A 297 7.66 -18.00 -5.33
N THR A 298 7.76 -18.89 -4.34
CA THR A 298 6.78 -19.00 -3.25
C THR A 298 6.77 -17.81 -2.28
N LYS A 299 7.88 -17.06 -2.19
CA LYS A 299 7.98 -15.86 -1.35
C LYS A 299 7.45 -14.60 -2.05
N GLY A 300 7.58 -14.53 -3.37
CA GLY A 300 7.24 -13.35 -4.18
C GLY A 300 5.82 -13.37 -4.75
N VAL A 301 5.19 -14.55 -4.89
CA VAL A 301 3.84 -14.69 -5.49
C VAL A 301 2.77 -13.84 -4.80
N LYS A 302 2.88 -13.66 -3.48
CA LYS A 302 1.96 -12.83 -2.67
C LYS A 302 2.00 -11.32 -2.99
N TYR A 303 2.98 -10.88 -3.78
CA TYR A 303 3.11 -9.50 -4.25
C TYR A 303 2.61 -9.35 -5.70
N THR A 304 2.01 -10.39 -6.26
CA THR A 304 1.31 -10.36 -7.55
C THR A 304 -0.20 -10.35 -7.28
N CYS A 305 -1.00 -9.63 -8.05
CA CYS A 305 -2.46 -9.64 -7.96
C CYS A 305 -3.06 -9.77 -9.36
N PHE A 306 -4.21 -10.42 -9.48
CA PHE A 306 -5.01 -10.39 -10.71
C PHE A 306 -6.24 -9.52 -10.50
N PHE A 307 -6.62 -8.74 -11.50
CA PHE A 307 -7.88 -8.03 -11.53
C PHE A 307 -8.61 -8.37 -12.82
N VAL A 308 -9.77 -9.02 -12.71
CA VAL A 308 -10.60 -9.43 -13.85
C VAL A 308 -11.78 -8.48 -14.02
N SER A 309 -11.91 -7.89 -15.20
CA SER A 309 -12.98 -6.93 -15.55
C SER A 309 -13.42 -7.11 -17.00
N GLY A 310 -14.47 -6.41 -17.39
CA GLY A 310 -15.06 -6.49 -18.72
C GLY A 310 -16.54 -6.18 -18.71
N LYS A 311 -17.10 -5.90 -19.90
CA LYS A 311 -18.52 -5.53 -20.06
C LYS A 311 -19.47 -6.73 -19.93
N ASP A 312 -19.03 -7.90 -20.39
CA ASP A 312 -19.82 -9.13 -20.39
C ASP A 312 -19.56 -9.93 -19.10
N ILE A 313 -20.51 -9.87 -18.18
CA ILE A 313 -20.40 -10.50 -16.86
C ILE A 313 -20.15 -12.01 -16.94
N ASP A 314 -20.77 -12.70 -17.91
CA ASP A 314 -20.63 -14.15 -18.05
C ASP A 314 -19.18 -14.50 -18.43
N LYS A 315 -18.59 -13.75 -19.38
CA LYS A 315 -17.18 -13.94 -19.78
C LYS A 315 -16.21 -13.59 -18.65
N VAL A 316 -16.47 -12.52 -17.91
CA VAL A 316 -15.63 -12.10 -16.78
C VAL A 316 -15.61 -13.18 -15.70
N GLU A 317 -16.78 -13.74 -15.38
CA GLU A 317 -16.89 -14.82 -14.40
C GLU A 317 -16.22 -16.11 -14.87
N ASP A 318 -16.35 -16.47 -16.15
CA ASP A 318 -15.67 -17.63 -16.72
C ASP A 318 -14.13 -17.49 -16.64
N VAL A 319 -13.60 -16.30 -16.96
CA VAL A 319 -12.17 -15.99 -16.80
C VAL A 319 -11.76 -16.03 -15.33
N ALA A 320 -12.52 -15.40 -14.44
CA ALA A 320 -12.21 -15.36 -13.01
C ALA A 320 -12.20 -16.75 -12.38
N GLU A 321 -13.11 -17.64 -12.79
CA GLU A 321 -13.13 -19.02 -12.33
C GLU A 321 -11.87 -19.78 -12.78
N VAL A 322 -11.44 -19.60 -14.03
CA VAL A 322 -10.18 -20.20 -14.52
C VAL A 322 -8.97 -19.64 -13.80
N VAL A 323 -8.90 -18.33 -13.57
CA VAL A 323 -7.82 -17.70 -12.76
C VAL A 323 -7.75 -18.37 -11.39
N LYS A 324 -8.89 -18.49 -10.70
CA LYS A 324 -9.00 -19.13 -9.38
C LYS A 324 -8.56 -20.59 -9.38
N LYS A 325 -9.02 -21.39 -10.36
CA LYS A 325 -8.72 -22.83 -10.48
C LYS A 325 -7.27 -23.11 -10.92
N THR A 326 -6.64 -22.18 -11.62
CA THR A 326 -5.26 -22.34 -12.12
C THR A 326 -4.22 -22.20 -11.01
N MET A 327 -4.53 -21.46 -9.95
CA MET A 327 -3.65 -21.29 -8.80
C MET A 327 -3.79 -22.44 -7.80
N PHE A 328 -2.69 -22.80 -7.14
CA PHE A 328 -2.66 -23.85 -6.13
C PHE A 328 -1.57 -23.56 -5.10
N LYS A 329 -1.72 -24.01 -3.85
CA LYS A 329 -0.70 -23.76 -2.82
C LYS A 329 0.64 -24.45 -3.19
N PRO A 330 1.80 -23.80 -3.00
CA PRO A 330 2.03 -22.46 -2.45
C PRO A 330 1.95 -21.29 -3.46
N PHE A 331 1.68 -21.56 -4.74
CA PHE A 331 1.59 -20.57 -5.84
C PHE A 331 0.17 -20.04 -6.02
N LYS A 332 -0.29 -19.26 -5.04
CA LYS A 332 -1.61 -18.61 -5.04
C LYS A 332 -1.46 -17.18 -4.58
N THR A 333 -2.32 -16.30 -5.10
CA THR A 333 -2.38 -14.90 -4.71
C THR A 333 -3.80 -14.32 -4.83
N SER A 334 -3.96 -13.03 -4.53
CA SER A 334 -5.21 -12.28 -4.60
C SER A 334 -5.77 -12.14 -6.01
N VAL A 335 -7.10 -12.22 -6.12
CA VAL A 335 -7.86 -11.96 -7.35
C VAL A 335 -9.01 -11.02 -7.04
N VAL A 336 -9.06 -9.87 -7.70
CA VAL A 336 -10.21 -8.95 -7.69
C VAL A 336 -11.06 -9.21 -8.93
N VAL A 337 -12.38 -9.20 -8.77
CA VAL A 337 -13.33 -9.35 -9.88
C VAL A 337 -14.34 -8.21 -9.78
N ASP A 338 -14.43 -7.38 -10.81
CA ASP A 338 -15.45 -6.33 -10.89
C ASP A 338 -15.78 -6.00 -12.36
N PRO A 339 -16.82 -6.62 -12.95
CA PRO A 339 -17.17 -6.42 -14.35
C PRO A 339 -17.59 -4.96 -14.62
N LYS A 340 -16.64 -4.10 -15.03
CA LYS A 340 -16.88 -2.66 -15.29
C LYS A 340 -17.59 -1.95 -14.13
N GLY A 341 -17.25 -2.29 -12.88
CA GLY A 341 -17.86 -1.68 -11.71
C GLY A 341 -19.21 -2.29 -11.29
N ALA A 342 -19.67 -3.37 -11.93
CA ALA A 342 -20.99 -3.94 -11.66
C ALA A 342 -21.15 -4.44 -10.22
N TYR A 343 -20.12 -5.11 -9.69
CA TYR A 343 -20.16 -5.69 -8.35
C TYR A 343 -20.13 -4.59 -7.29
N THR A 344 -19.20 -3.65 -7.43
CA THR A 344 -19.01 -2.55 -6.48
C THR A 344 -20.19 -1.58 -6.50
N THR A 345 -20.80 -1.32 -7.67
CA THR A 345 -22.00 -0.47 -7.77
C THR A 345 -23.21 -1.13 -7.12
N ALA A 346 -23.47 -2.41 -7.40
CA ALA A 346 -24.57 -3.15 -6.81
C ALA A 346 -24.43 -3.25 -5.28
N ALA A 347 -23.22 -3.53 -4.80
CA ALA A 347 -22.89 -3.53 -3.37
C ALA A 347 -23.15 -2.16 -2.72
N ALA A 348 -22.67 -1.08 -3.34
CA ALA A 348 -22.82 0.27 -2.81
C ALA A 348 -24.29 0.69 -2.72
N MET A 349 -25.09 0.48 -3.77
CA MET A 349 -26.49 0.89 -3.76
C MET A 349 -27.33 0.10 -2.73
N ILE A 350 -27.04 -1.19 -2.52
CA ILE A 350 -27.69 -2.00 -1.50
C ILE A 350 -27.29 -1.53 -0.10
N ALA A 351 -26.00 -1.32 0.16
CA ALA A 351 -25.53 -0.82 1.45
C ALA A 351 -26.11 0.57 1.78
N LYS A 352 -26.24 1.44 0.78
CA LYS A 352 -26.90 2.75 0.92
C LYS A 352 -28.40 2.59 1.23
N ALA A 353 -29.09 1.63 0.63
CA ALA A 353 -30.48 1.34 0.95
C ALA A 353 -30.62 0.85 2.40
N GLU A 354 -29.76 -0.07 2.85
CA GLU A 354 -29.75 -0.56 4.23
C GLU A 354 -29.53 0.58 5.24
N GLU A 355 -28.52 1.43 5.01
CA GLU A 355 -28.24 2.60 5.83
C GLU A 355 -29.43 3.58 5.83
N GLY A 356 -30.01 3.85 4.66
CA GLY A 356 -31.14 4.75 4.48
C GLY A 356 -32.38 4.30 5.26
N LEU A 357 -32.75 3.01 5.15
CA LEU A 357 -33.90 2.44 5.86
C LEU A 357 -33.74 2.52 7.38
N GLN A 358 -32.53 2.29 7.89
CA GLN A 358 -32.22 2.46 9.31
C GLN A 358 -32.39 3.91 9.77
N LYS A 359 -31.88 4.89 8.99
CA LYS A 359 -31.98 6.32 9.32
C LYS A 359 -33.42 6.83 9.50
N VAL A 360 -34.37 6.24 8.78
CA VAL A 360 -35.79 6.63 8.82
C VAL A 360 -36.68 5.62 9.56
N ASN A 361 -36.08 4.68 10.31
CA ASN A 361 -36.79 3.65 11.08
C ASN A 361 -37.79 2.81 10.25
N LEU A 362 -37.47 2.51 8.99
CA LEU A 362 -38.29 1.65 8.12
C LEU A 362 -37.89 0.17 8.18
N GLY A 363 -37.00 -0.20 9.11
CA GLY A 363 -36.57 -1.58 9.36
C GLY A 363 -35.42 -2.06 8.46
N GLU A 364 -35.26 -3.37 8.38
CA GLU A 364 -34.18 -4.03 7.63
C GLU A 364 -34.62 -4.41 6.20
N LEU A 365 -33.66 -4.69 5.33
CA LEU A 365 -33.93 -5.11 3.94
C LEU A 365 -34.55 -6.53 3.86
N ALA A 366 -34.16 -7.41 4.78
CA ALA A 366 -34.64 -8.79 4.82
C ALA A 366 -36.18 -8.84 4.94
N GLY A 367 -36.83 -9.66 4.11
CA GLY A 367 -38.29 -9.78 4.06
C GLY A 367 -39.03 -8.63 3.36
N LYS A 368 -38.34 -7.58 2.90
CA LYS A 368 -38.95 -6.51 2.09
C LYS A 368 -39.10 -6.93 0.62
N SER A 369 -40.13 -6.39 -0.04
CA SER A 369 -40.31 -6.51 -1.49
C SER A 369 -39.41 -5.52 -2.21
N CYS A 370 -38.46 -6.00 -3.00
CA CYS A 370 -37.49 -5.18 -3.74
C CYS A 370 -37.67 -5.33 -5.25
N ALA A 371 -37.74 -4.22 -5.97
CA ALA A 371 -37.79 -4.21 -7.43
C ALA A 371 -36.50 -3.61 -8.01
N VAL A 372 -35.90 -4.29 -8.99
CA VAL A 372 -34.72 -3.82 -9.72
C VAL A 372 -35.09 -3.62 -11.18
N PHE A 373 -35.08 -2.37 -11.64
CA PHE A 373 -35.30 -2.06 -13.06
C PHE A 373 -33.98 -2.00 -13.82
N GLY A 374 -33.81 -2.91 -14.77
CA GLY A 374 -32.64 -3.07 -15.63
C GLY A 374 -32.03 -4.47 -15.47
N THR A 375 -31.85 -5.16 -16.61
CA THR A 375 -31.23 -6.50 -16.63
C THR A 375 -29.77 -6.49 -17.10
N GLY A 376 -29.11 -5.34 -17.01
CA GLY A 376 -27.66 -5.23 -17.22
C GLY A 376 -26.85 -5.82 -16.04
N PRO A 377 -25.51 -5.83 -16.13
CA PRO A 377 -24.64 -6.43 -15.11
C PRO A 377 -24.91 -5.94 -13.68
N VAL A 378 -25.08 -4.62 -13.48
CA VAL A 378 -25.38 -4.06 -12.15
C VAL A 378 -26.73 -4.57 -11.63
N GLY A 379 -27.78 -4.54 -12.45
CA GLY A 379 -29.12 -4.97 -12.05
C GLY A 379 -29.21 -6.47 -11.77
N ILE A 380 -28.48 -7.29 -12.52
CA ILE A 380 -28.36 -8.73 -12.26
C ILE A 380 -27.75 -8.97 -10.88
N ILE A 381 -26.60 -8.37 -10.58
CA ILE A 381 -25.90 -8.59 -9.31
C ILE A 381 -26.66 -7.99 -8.14
N ALA A 382 -27.34 -6.87 -8.35
CA ALA A 382 -28.27 -6.32 -7.39
C ALA A 382 -29.37 -7.32 -7.01
N ALA A 383 -30.03 -7.91 -8.00
CA ALA A 383 -31.08 -8.89 -7.78
C ALA A 383 -30.53 -10.15 -7.06
N VAL A 384 -29.31 -10.57 -7.39
CA VAL A 384 -28.62 -11.67 -6.70
C VAL A 384 -28.37 -11.34 -5.23
N LEU A 385 -27.79 -10.19 -4.93
CA LEU A 385 -27.49 -9.77 -3.56
C LEU A 385 -28.76 -9.60 -2.73
N LEU A 386 -29.80 -8.94 -3.27
CA LEU A 386 -31.10 -8.79 -2.61
C LEU A 386 -31.76 -10.14 -2.29
N SER A 387 -31.74 -11.07 -3.25
CA SER A 387 -32.27 -12.43 -3.03
C SER A 387 -31.48 -13.17 -1.94
N LYS A 388 -30.14 -13.06 -1.93
CA LYS A 388 -29.29 -13.64 -0.87
C LYS A 388 -29.53 -13.02 0.51
N LEU A 389 -29.94 -11.76 0.58
CA LEU A 389 -30.34 -11.08 1.82
C LEU A 389 -31.77 -11.42 2.28
N GLY A 390 -32.49 -12.26 1.54
CA GLY A 390 -33.84 -12.69 1.90
C GLY A 390 -34.94 -11.69 1.49
N CYS A 391 -34.70 -10.83 0.51
CA CYS A 391 -35.71 -9.95 -0.06
C CYS A 391 -36.59 -10.70 -1.08
N ASP A 392 -37.89 -10.38 -1.13
CA ASP A 392 -38.76 -10.79 -2.23
C ASP A 392 -38.43 -9.93 -3.46
N THR A 393 -37.65 -10.51 -4.38
CA THR A 393 -36.92 -9.74 -5.39
C THR A 393 -37.52 -9.91 -6.78
N VAL A 394 -37.88 -8.78 -7.40
CA VAL A 394 -38.31 -8.69 -8.81
C VAL A 394 -37.21 -8.01 -9.63
N ILE A 395 -36.75 -8.64 -10.70
CA ILE A 395 -35.94 -7.99 -11.74
C ILE A 395 -36.82 -7.70 -12.95
N ALA A 396 -36.79 -6.45 -13.40
CA ALA A 396 -37.70 -5.96 -14.44
C ALA A 396 -36.94 -5.33 -15.61
N GLU A 397 -37.38 -5.62 -16.84
CA GLU A 397 -36.82 -5.03 -18.05
C GLU A 397 -37.77 -3.97 -18.63
N PRO A 398 -37.41 -2.67 -18.59
CA PRO A 398 -38.26 -1.59 -19.08
C PRO A 398 -38.10 -1.27 -20.58
N PHE A 399 -37.13 -1.84 -21.29
CA PHE A 399 -36.86 -1.49 -22.68
C PHE A 399 -37.76 -2.27 -23.65
N GLU A 400 -38.66 -1.55 -24.33
CA GLU A 400 -39.67 -2.09 -25.25
C GLU A 400 -39.16 -2.99 -26.38
N LYS A 401 -37.86 -2.88 -26.73
CA LYS A 401 -37.27 -3.70 -27.81
C LYS A 401 -36.85 -5.10 -27.36
N LEU A 402 -36.97 -5.41 -26.06
CA LEU A 402 -36.71 -6.73 -25.50
C LEU A 402 -38.04 -7.49 -25.34
N SER A 403 -38.05 -8.54 -24.52
CA SER A 403 -39.23 -9.39 -24.37
C SER A 403 -39.25 -10.13 -23.03
N GLN A 404 -40.41 -10.68 -22.67
CA GLN A 404 -40.52 -11.57 -21.52
C GLN A 404 -39.59 -12.80 -21.65
N ALA A 405 -39.46 -13.38 -22.85
CA ALA A 405 -38.55 -14.51 -23.07
C ALA A 405 -37.09 -14.15 -22.77
N TYR A 406 -36.67 -12.93 -23.10
CA TYR A 406 -35.35 -12.43 -22.71
C TYR A 406 -35.23 -12.33 -21.18
N VAL A 407 -36.23 -11.76 -20.50
CA VAL A 407 -36.23 -11.67 -19.03
C VAL A 407 -36.18 -13.05 -18.38
N ASP A 408 -36.93 -14.03 -18.89
CA ASP A 408 -36.91 -15.41 -18.41
C ASP A 408 -35.52 -16.03 -18.59
N SER A 409 -34.83 -15.74 -19.69
CA SER A 409 -33.43 -16.16 -19.89
C SER A 409 -32.49 -15.55 -18.84
N VAL A 410 -32.69 -14.29 -18.44
CA VAL A 410 -31.91 -13.64 -17.39
C VAL A 410 -32.14 -14.30 -16.04
N VAL A 411 -33.40 -14.61 -15.71
CA VAL A 411 -33.77 -15.30 -14.46
C VAL A 411 -33.17 -16.71 -14.41
N ASN A 412 -33.26 -17.47 -15.51
CA ASN A 412 -32.65 -18.80 -15.59
C ASN A 412 -31.14 -18.73 -15.39
N ARG A 413 -30.46 -17.78 -16.04
CA ARG A 413 -29.04 -17.54 -15.83
C ARG A 413 -28.72 -17.19 -14.37
N ILE A 414 -29.50 -16.31 -13.74
CA ILE A 414 -29.32 -15.96 -12.32
C ILE A 414 -29.39 -17.20 -11.44
N LYS A 415 -30.37 -18.07 -11.70
CA LYS A 415 -30.56 -19.32 -10.98
C LYS A 415 -29.39 -20.29 -11.19
N GLU A 416 -28.95 -20.46 -12.43
CA GLU A 416 -27.85 -21.36 -12.79
C GLU A 416 -26.50 -20.90 -12.22
N ARG A 417 -26.17 -19.61 -12.37
CA ARG A 417 -24.87 -19.04 -11.96
C ARG A 417 -24.75 -18.81 -10.46
N TYR A 418 -25.82 -18.33 -9.81
CA TYR A 418 -25.75 -17.85 -8.42
C TYR A 418 -26.60 -18.66 -7.44
N GLY A 419 -27.40 -19.61 -7.93
CA GLY A 419 -28.23 -20.48 -7.08
C GLY A 419 -29.39 -19.78 -6.38
N VAL A 420 -29.83 -18.62 -6.89
CA VAL A 420 -30.90 -17.81 -6.29
C VAL A 420 -32.12 -17.73 -7.20
N ASN A 421 -33.30 -17.59 -6.59
CA ASN A 421 -34.55 -17.43 -7.31
C ASN A 421 -35.02 -15.98 -7.21
N VAL A 422 -35.34 -15.39 -8.35
CA VAL A 422 -35.90 -14.03 -8.49
C VAL A 422 -37.08 -14.07 -9.45
N LYS A 423 -38.01 -13.14 -9.32
CA LYS A 423 -39.13 -13.01 -10.26
C LYS A 423 -38.73 -12.09 -11.41
N GLY A 424 -38.84 -12.57 -12.65
CA GLY A 424 -38.61 -11.76 -13.85
C GLY A 424 -39.90 -11.16 -14.38
N VAL A 425 -39.90 -9.86 -14.71
CA VAL A 425 -41.06 -9.18 -15.32
C VAL A 425 -40.62 -8.28 -16.47
N PHE A 426 -41.17 -8.48 -17.66
CA PHE A 426 -41.07 -7.50 -18.74
C PHE A 426 -42.07 -6.36 -18.50
N ALA A 427 -41.59 -5.12 -18.42
CA ALA A 427 -42.39 -3.96 -18.05
C ALA A 427 -42.12 -2.73 -18.93
N PRO A 428 -42.36 -2.83 -20.25
CA PRO A 428 -42.09 -1.75 -21.20
C PRO A 428 -42.99 -0.52 -21.00
N THR A 429 -44.23 -0.71 -20.51
CA THR A 429 -45.19 0.38 -20.35
C THR A 429 -45.19 0.98 -18.96
N LYS A 430 -45.61 2.23 -18.83
CA LYS A 430 -45.78 2.91 -17.53
C LYS A 430 -46.71 2.16 -16.58
N ILE A 431 -47.76 1.49 -17.11
CA ILE A 431 -48.75 0.76 -16.31
C ILE A 431 -48.10 -0.46 -15.67
N GLU A 432 -47.32 -1.24 -16.44
CA GLU A 432 -46.61 -2.41 -15.93
C GLU A 432 -45.56 -2.01 -14.89
N ARG A 433 -44.81 -0.92 -15.15
CA ARG A 433 -43.86 -0.37 -14.17
C ARG A 433 -44.57 0.06 -12.89
N ALA A 434 -45.71 0.73 -12.99
CA ALA A 434 -46.49 1.14 -11.82
C ALA A 434 -46.99 -0.05 -10.99
N ASN A 435 -47.43 -1.14 -11.64
CA ASN A 435 -47.87 -2.35 -10.93
C ASN A 435 -46.75 -3.01 -10.12
N ILE A 436 -45.50 -2.96 -10.60
CA ILE A 436 -44.34 -3.45 -9.87
C ILE A 436 -44.04 -2.53 -8.68
N VAL A 437 -43.93 -1.22 -8.93
CA VAL A 437 -43.56 -0.23 -7.90
C VAL A 437 -44.57 -0.17 -6.76
N GLN A 438 -45.87 -0.31 -7.04
CA GLN A 438 -46.93 -0.29 -6.01
C GLN A 438 -46.76 -1.36 -4.92
N ASN A 439 -46.09 -2.47 -5.24
CA ASN A 439 -45.88 -3.58 -4.31
C ASN A 439 -44.50 -3.52 -3.63
N ALA A 440 -43.57 -2.70 -4.13
CA ALA A 440 -42.20 -2.65 -3.64
C ALA A 440 -42.03 -1.72 -2.43
N ASP A 441 -41.25 -2.17 -1.44
CA ASP A 441 -40.71 -1.33 -0.38
C ASP A 441 -39.50 -0.52 -0.86
N VAL A 442 -38.66 -1.13 -1.69
CA VAL A 442 -37.43 -0.53 -2.22
C VAL A 442 -37.35 -0.77 -3.73
N VAL A 443 -37.04 0.27 -4.49
CA VAL A 443 -36.92 0.23 -5.95
C VAL A 443 -35.54 0.73 -6.37
N PHE A 444 -34.81 -0.10 -7.08
CA PHE A 444 -33.50 0.21 -7.65
C PHE A 444 -33.64 0.45 -9.15
N THR A 445 -33.08 1.54 -9.68
CA THR A 445 -33.02 1.80 -11.12
C THR A 445 -31.59 1.70 -11.64
N ALA A 446 -31.32 0.64 -12.40
CA ALA A 446 -30.06 0.33 -13.05
C ALA A 446 -30.24 0.23 -14.59
N ALA A 447 -31.03 1.14 -15.14
CA ALA A 447 -31.28 1.24 -16.58
C ALA A 447 -30.12 1.92 -17.32
N ALA A 448 -30.22 1.95 -18.66
CA ALA A 448 -29.24 2.64 -19.49
C ALA A 448 -29.15 4.14 -19.15
N ALA A 449 -27.97 4.73 -19.38
CA ALA A 449 -27.71 6.13 -19.14
C ALA A 449 -28.73 7.03 -19.88
N GLY A 450 -29.26 8.03 -19.18
CA GLY A 450 -30.24 8.98 -19.75
C GLY A 450 -31.65 8.42 -19.91
N VAL A 451 -31.97 7.25 -19.34
CA VAL A 451 -33.30 6.66 -19.39
C VAL A 451 -34.05 6.89 -18.09
N ARG A 452 -35.19 7.58 -18.16
CA ARG A 452 -36.14 7.70 -17.05
C ARG A 452 -37.07 6.50 -17.02
N VAL A 453 -37.05 5.75 -15.93
CA VAL A 453 -37.88 4.55 -15.71
C VAL A 453 -39.14 4.89 -14.93
N ILE A 454 -38.99 5.68 -13.85
CA ILE A 454 -40.08 6.04 -12.94
C ILE A 454 -40.40 7.53 -13.10
N ASP A 455 -41.58 7.82 -13.64
CA ASP A 455 -42.07 9.19 -13.78
C ASP A 455 -42.98 9.62 -12.62
N VAL A 456 -43.19 10.93 -12.48
CA VAL A 456 -43.97 11.52 -11.39
C VAL A 456 -45.39 10.93 -11.28
N SER A 457 -45.99 10.54 -12.42
CA SER A 457 -47.34 9.95 -12.44
C SER A 457 -47.43 8.58 -11.75
N ILE A 458 -46.31 7.86 -11.66
CA ILE A 458 -46.20 6.62 -10.88
C ILE A 458 -46.05 6.97 -9.40
N ILE A 459 -45.16 7.92 -9.08
CA ILE A 459 -44.85 8.36 -7.71
C ILE A 459 -46.10 8.91 -7.01
N GLU A 460 -46.91 9.72 -7.69
CA GLU A 460 -48.15 10.31 -7.15
C GLU A 460 -49.19 9.27 -6.75
N LYS A 461 -49.18 8.10 -7.41
CA LYS A 461 -50.13 7.02 -7.13
C LYS A 461 -49.68 6.11 -5.99
N LEU A 462 -48.45 6.25 -5.50
CA LEU A 462 -47.96 5.46 -4.38
C LEU A 462 -48.64 5.88 -3.09
N ARG A 463 -49.07 4.88 -2.33
CA ARG A 463 -49.68 5.02 -1.00
C ARG A 463 -48.82 4.39 0.10
N LYS A 464 -47.95 3.46 -0.28
CA LYS A 464 -46.98 2.78 0.59
C LYS A 464 -45.72 3.63 0.66
N SER A 465 -45.03 3.60 1.81
CA SER A 465 -43.70 4.18 1.89
C SER A 465 -42.73 3.40 1.02
N THR A 466 -41.94 4.11 0.21
CA THR A 466 -41.05 3.50 -0.78
C THR A 466 -39.73 4.24 -0.84
N LEU A 467 -38.62 3.50 -0.88
CA LEU A 467 -37.30 4.03 -1.14
C LEU A 467 -36.91 3.80 -2.60
N PHE A 468 -36.51 4.85 -3.30
CA PHE A 468 -35.90 4.79 -4.62
C PHE A 468 -34.38 4.95 -4.53
N VAL A 469 -33.64 4.09 -5.23
CA VAL A 469 -32.19 4.17 -5.36
C VAL A 469 -31.83 4.18 -6.84
N ASP A 470 -31.35 5.32 -7.33
CA ASP A 470 -31.05 5.54 -8.74
C ASP A 470 -29.55 5.64 -8.98
N ILE A 471 -29.04 4.86 -9.94
CA ILE A 471 -27.63 4.91 -10.35
C ILE A 471 -27.41 5.63 -11.68
N ASN A 472 -28.47 6.15 -12.31
CA ASN A 472 -28.30 6.91 -13.54
C ASN A 472 -27.70 8.30 -13.25
N ALA A 473 -26.45 8.51 -13.65
CA ALA A 473 -25.75 9.79 -13.52
C ALA A 473 -25.97 10.72 -14.73
N VAL A 474 -26.56 10.23 -15.82
CA VAL A 474 -26.78 11.01 -17.05
C VAL A 474 -28.23 11.50 -17.07
N PRO A 475 -28.48 12.82 -17.15
CA PRO A 475 -29.83 13.36 -17.23
C PRO A 475 -30.62 12.86 -18.45
N PRO A 476 -31.94 12.65 -18.33
CA PRO A 476 -32.73 12.73 -17.09
C PRO A 476 -32.41 11.59 -16.12
N SER A 477 -32.62 11.81 -14.81
CA SER A 477 -32.54 10.75 -13.79
C SER A 477 -33.49 9.58 -14.09
N GLY A 478 -33.14 8.40 -13.60
CA GLY A 478 -33.93 7.18 -13.69
C GLY A 478 -35.24 7.28 -12.92
N VAL A 479 -35.24 8.00 -11.80
CA VAL A 479 -36.42 8.31 -10.99
C VAL A 479 -36.64 9.82 -10.96
N GLU A 480 -37.82 10.24 -11.41
CA GLU A 480 -38.19 11.65 -11.41
C GLU A 480 -38.27 12.21 -9.98
N GLY A 481 -37.71 13.40 -9.77
CA GLY A 481 -37.65 14.03 -8.45
C GLY A 481 -36.46 13.60 -7.58
N VAL A 482 -35.72 12.55 -7.96
CA VAL A 482 -34.46 12.17 -7.30
C VAL A 482 -33.30 12.86 -8.02
N GLU A 483 -32.55 13.70 -7.30
CA GLU A 483 -31.34 14.35 -7.79
C GLU A 483 -30.11 13.46 -7.55
N SER A 484 -29.04 13.66 -8.33
CA SER A 484 -27.87 12.79 -8.29
C SER A 484 -27.14 12.77 -6.93
N LYS A 485 -27.20 13.85 -6.16
CA LYS A 485 -26.57 13.97 -4.83
C LYS A 485 -27.51 13.63 -3.67
N ASP A 486 -28.77 13.33 -3.95
CA ASP A 486 -29.73 13.02 -2.89
C ASP A 486 -29.25 11.77 -2.12
N ASP A 487 -29.25 11.86 -0.79
CA ASP A 487 -28.87 10.76 0.09
C ASP A 487 -29.95 10.61 1.17
N MET A 488 -30.91 9.72 0.88
CA MET A 488 -32.08 9.46 1.70
C MET A 488 -33.00 10.70 1.87
N LYS A 489 -33.16 11.49 0.79
CA LYS A 489 -34.02 12.68 0.79
C LYS A 489 -35.48 12.28 0.61
N GLU A 490 -36.37 12.85 1.40
CA GLU A 490 -37.82 12.70 1.21
C GLU A 490 -38.27 13.58 0.04
N ILE A 491 -38.72 12.96 -1.06
CA ILE A 491 -39.16 13.66 -2.28
C ILE A 491 -40.68 13.90 -2.29
N ARG A 492 -41.41 13.12 -1.49
CA ARG A 492 -42.83 13.23 -1.18
C ARG A 492 -43.06 12.53 0.15
N GLN A 493 -44.08 12.91 0.91
CA GLN A 493 -44.39 12.28 2.18
C GLN A 493 -44.36 10.73 2.10
N GLY A 494 -43.45 10.11 2.85
CA GLY A 494 -43.23 8.66 2.89
C GLY A 494 -42.44 8.06 1.72
N ILE A 495 -42.01 8.88 0.75
CA ILE A 495 -41.25 8.47 -0.44
C ILE A 495 -39.87 9.10 -0.41
N TYR A 496 -38.84 8.27 -0.48
CA TYR A 496 -37.46 8.68 -0.30
C TYR A 496 -36.62 8.37 -1.55
N GLY A 497 -35.54 9.13 -1.75
CA GLY A 497 -34.63 9.00 -2.88
C GLY A 497 -33.15 8.98 -2.46
N ILE A 498 -32.38 8.10 -3.10
CA ILE A 498 -30.92 8.08 -3.09
C ILE A 498 -30.46 8.17 -4.56
N GLY A 499 -29.62 9.15 -4.84
CA GLY A 499 -29.13 9.47 -6.17
C GLY A 499 -27.81 8.82 -6.54
N SER A 500 -27.46 8.97 -7.82
CA SER A 500 -26.36 8.26 -8.47
C SER A 500 -24.97 8.64 -7.98
N LEU A 501 -24.72 9.90 -7.62
CA LEU A 501 -23.45 10.32 -7.03
C LEU A 501 -23.32 9.88 -5.57
N ALA A 502 -24.42 9.84 -4.80
CA ALA A 502 -24.38 9.31 -3.43
C ALA A 502 -23.98 7.81 -3.42
N VAL A 503 -24.47 7.03 -4.39
CA VAL A 503 -24.03 5.65 -4.62
C VAL A 503 -22.60 5.61 -5.17
N GLY A 504 -22.30 6.43 -6.18
CA GLY A 504 -20.99 6.49 -6.85
C GLY A 504 -19.83 6.78 -5.90
N ASP A 505 -20.04 7.68 -4.94
CA ASP A 505 -19.05 8.02 -3.92
C ASP A 505 -18.69 6.83 -3.02
N LEU A 506 -19.67 5.99 -2.67
CA LEU A 506 -19.43 4.77 -1.91
C LEU A 506 -18.79 3.70 -2.80
N LYS A 507 -19.28 3.51 -4.03
CA LYS A 507 -18.73 2.58 -5.02
C LYS A 507 -17.24 2.79 -5.21
N TYR A 508 -16.83 4.04 -5.43
CA TYR A 508 -15.42 4.39 -5.63
C TYR A 508 -14.55 3.95 -4.43
N LYS A 509 -15.02 4.20 -3.20
CA LYS A 509 -14.30 3.80 -1.98
C LYS A 509 -14.24 2.28 -1.81
N VAL A 510 -15.32 1.58 -2.11
CA VAL A 510 -15.38 0.12 -2.05
C VAL A 510 -14.36 -0.51 -2.99
N GLU A 511 -14.34 -0.09 -4.26
CA GLU A 511 -13.38 -0.62 -5.24
C GLU A 511 -11.93 -0.29 -4.85
N MET A 512 -11.67 0.92 -4.35
CA MET A 512 -10.35 1.33 -3.85
C MET A 512 -9.88 0.45 -2.69
N GLU A 513 -10.71 0.27 -1.66
CA GLU A 513 -10.35 -0.56 -0.51
C GLU A 513 -10.25 -2.05 -0.88
N MET A 514 -11.06 -2.55 -1.82
CA MET A 514 -10.93 -3.91 -2.34
C MET A 514 -9.56 -4.14 -3.00
N LEU A 515 -9.10 -3.19 -3.83
CA LEU A 515 -7.78 -3.26 -4.46
C LEU A 515 -6.65 -3.18 -3.42
N GLN A 516 -6.78 -2.32 -2.41
CA GLN A 516 -5.81 -2.18 -1.32
C GLN A 516 -5.73 -3.45 -0.46
N ASP A 517 -6.87 -4.01 -0.08
CA ASP A 517 -6.96 -5.26 0.69
C ASP A 517 -6.32 -6.42 -0.09
N ALA A 518 -6.66 -6.55 -1.39
CA ALA A 518 -6.08 -7.55 -2.27
C ALA A 518 -4.55 -7.42 -2.37
N ARG A 519 -4.05 -6.19 -2.49
CA ARG A 519 -2.62 -5.89 -2.55
C ARG A 519 -1.89 -6.32 -1.28
N VAL A 520 -2.42 -5.97 -0.11
CA VAL A 520 -1.75 -6.18 1.18
C VAL A 520 -1.84 -7.64 1.64
N SER A 521 -2.99 -8.29 1.43
CA SER A 521 -3.21 -9.67 1.86
C SER A 521 -2.31 -10.67 1.13
N GLY A 522 -2.16 -10.51 -0.18
CA GLY A 522 -1.40 -11.45 -1.03
C GLY A 522 -2.02 -12.85 -1.15
N ASP A 523 -3.29 -12.99 -0.74
CA ASP A 523 -4.20 -14.09 -1.02
C ASP A 523 -5.65 -13.55 -0.89
N GLY A 524 -6.60 -14.19 -1.58
CA GLY A 524 -8.02 -13.85 -1.47
C GLY A 524 -8.74 -13.83 -2.82
N PHE A 525 -10.07 -13.85 -2.76
CA PHE A 525 -10.93 -13.72 -3.93
C PHE A 525 -12.00 -12.68 -3.61
N TYR A 526 -11.89 -11.52 -4.25
CA TYR A 526 -12.63 -10.31 -3.91
C TYR A 526 -13.70 -10.09 -4.99
N GLU A 527 -14.90 -10.58 -4.71
CA GLU A 527 -16.08 -10.56 -5.60
C GLU A 527 -17.27 -9.82 -4.96
N TYR A 528 -18.46 -9.84 -5.58
CA TYR A 528 -19.64 -9.08 -5.16
C TYR A 528 -20.03 -9.26 -3.68
N SER A 529 -19.79 -10.43 -3.09
CA SER A 529 -20.08 -10.67 -1.66
C SER A 529 -19.10 -9.90 -0.76
N TYR A 530 -17.82 -9.86 -1.12
CA TYR A 530 -16.81 -9.07 -0.43
C TYR A 530 -17.12 -7.57 -0.58
N ALA A 531 -17.50 -7.14 -1.79
CA ALA A 531 -17.84 -5.75 -2.07
C ALA A 531 -18.98 -5.25 -1.17
N LEU A 532 -20.03 -6.05 -0.95
CA LEU A 532 -21.14 -5.68 -0.08
C LEU A 532 -20.70 -5.54 1.39
N GLU A 533 -19.93 -6.49 1.92
CA GLU A 533 -19.41 -6.39 3.28
C GLU A 533 -18.50 -5.18 3.46
N LYS A 534 -17.63 -4.91 2.47
CA LYS A 534 -16.77 -3.73 2.48
C LYS A 534 -17.58 -2.43 2.44
N ALA A 535 -18.65 -2.37 1.63
CA ALA A 535 -19.54 -1.21 1.58
C ALA A 535 -20.19 -0.93 2.94
N ARG A 536 -20.68 -1.97 3.63
CA ARG A 536 -21.23 -1.89 4.98
C ARG A 536 -20.19 -1.40 5.99
N GLU A 537 -18.97 -1.93 5.92
CA GLU A 537 -17.86 -1.51 6.79
C GLU A 537 -17.56 -0.02 6.63
N ILE A 538 -17.42 0.46 5.40
CA ILE A 538 -17.12 1.87 5.10
C ILE A 538 -18.22 2.80 5.63
N LEU A 539 -19.50 2.42 5.49
CA LEU A 539 -20.61 3.19 6.03
C LEU A 539 -20.62 3.21 7.58
N LYS A 540 -20.27 2.09 8.23
CA LYS A 540 -20.14 2.04 9.70
C LYS A 540 -18.98 2.90 10.22
N ARG A 541 -17.84 2.92 9.52
CA ARG A 541 -16.67 3.75 9.88
C ARG A 541 -16.98 5.25 9.91
N LYS A 542 -17.98 5.71 9.15
CA LYS A 542 -18.45 7.11 9.20
C LYS A 542 -19.13 7.50 10.53
N VAL A 543 -19.33 6.58 11.47
CA VAL A 543 -19.99 6.83 12.77
C VAL A 543 -19.01 7.01 13.95
N GLU A 544 -17.69 6.89 13.76
CA GLU A 544 -16.71 7.15 14.83
C GLU A 544 -15.76 8.30 14.47
N LEU A 545 -16.25 9.54 14.59
CA LEU A 545 -15.39 10.68 14.90
C LEU A 545 -15.52 10.94 16.41
N VAL A 546 -14.55 10.41 17.17
CA VAL A 546 -14.35 10.80 18.57
C VAL A 546 -14.12 12.32 18.60
N PRO A 547 -14.86 13.12 19.39
CA PRO A 547 -14.64 14.55 19.45
C PRO A 547 -13.24 14.84 20.01
N ALA A 548 -12.61 15.90 19.51
CA ALA A 548 -11.33 16.38 20.02
C ALA A 548 -11.42 16.65 21.53
N PHE A 549 -10.42 16.18 22.28
CA PHE A 549 -10.25 16.52 23.68
C PHE A 549 -8.85 17.11 23.90
N THR A 550 -8.75 18.04 24.84
CA THR A 550 -7.50 18.68 25.24
C THR A 550 -7.13 18.17 26.62
N ILE A 551 -5.87 17.77 26.81
CA ILE A 551 -5.30 17.51 28.14
C ILE A 551 -4.31 18.62 28.43
N THR A 552 -4.55 19.35 29.52
CA THR A 552 -3.57 20.25 30.13
C THR A 552 -2.95 19.53 31.30
N VAL A 553 -1.63 19.43 31.32
CA VAL A 553 -0.88 19.00 32.51
C VAL A 553 -0.10 20.21 33.01
N SER A 554 -0.31 20.54 34.28
CA SER A 554 0.47 21.52 35.02
C SER A 554 1.17 20.81 36.18
N ARG A 555 2.25 21.44 36.66
CA ARG A 555 3.39 20.84 37.37
C ARG A 555 3.10 19.78 38.41
#